data_AF-K6V0U0-F1
#
_entry.id   AF-K6V0U0-F1
#
_cell.length_a   1.000
_cell.length_b   1.000
_cell.length_c   1.000
_cell.angle_alpha   90.00
_cell.angle_beta   90.00
_cell.angle_gamma   90.00
#
_symmetry.space_group_name_H-M   'P 1'
#
loop_
_entity.id
_entity.type
_entity.pdbx_description
1 polymer ?
#
loop_
_entity_poly.entity_id
_entity_poly.type
_entity_poly.pdbx_seq_one_letter_code
_entity_poly.pdbx_strand_id
1 'polypeptide(L)'
;MDKTSSNVDIPNDIPKKKDKQEVPASECTQNEILEKYDIFSNVYTSSDNLSFVDSEEDTSSKNLDDLKNKNILSLTVHNIINIYPNNERNREFKKYKQKKIEEKRKKEYDEEREIVEQKKKIYEEKRQKKLHIYNVEKKKKKLIEKEKYNKENIEYNYLMISNHFEYLMENGKHSDIYFSFHDMYISPMRLYYFASTSVDQIYYLDLSRKWLPDNYVSIILELCSRKRVKILNLSFNKITFKGLGHFTKFLSENKALFCLNLENNDLTNKGQNVHELNKLFESIKNNKGIKILNLANTNMDKSNAESLCEMLEANNSIIEMNFENSNFTREQNCQIINCLIRNKNIWLKQAEIEKEENDKMEKEESYMHAYLMSVESSM
;
A
#
# COMPACT_ATOMS: atom_id res chain seq x y z
N MET A 1 -27.10 54.24 -30.83
CA MET A 1 -27.41 55.57 -31.39
C MET A 1 -28.07 56.33 -30.27
N ASP A 2 -27.61 57.46 -29.77
CA ASP A 2 -26.47 58.35 -29.97
C ASP A 2 -26.43 59.14 -28.63
N LYS A 3 -25.25 59.33 -28.01
CA LYS A 3 -24.59 60.65 -27.85
C LYS A 3 -25.48 61.74 -27.19
N THR A 4 -25.07 62.60 -26.26
CA THR A 4 -23.75 63.05 -25.79
C THR A 4 -24.02 64.20 -24.81
N SER A 5 -23.27 64.22 -23.71
CA SER A 5 -22.56 65.37 -23.11
C SER A 5 -23.24 66.73 -22.85
N SER A 6 -23.02 67.27 -21.64
CA SER A 6 -22.40 68.58 -21.36
C SER A 6 -22.31 68.74 -19.82
N ASN A 7 -21.10 68.84 -19.24
CA ASN A 7 -20.34 70.09 -18.96
C ASN A 7 -20.95 70.84 -17.76
N VAL A 8 -20.26 71.39 -16.75
CA VAL A 8 -18.90 71.95 -16.55
C VAL A 8 -18.96 72.54 -15.10
N ASP A 9 -17.96 72.56 -14.21
CA ASP A 9 -16.76 73.39 -14.21
C ASP A 9 -15.85 73.12 -12.98
N ILE A 10 -14.56 73.41 -13.14
CA ILE A 10 -13.43 73.27 -12.19
C ILE A 10 -12.99 74.70 -11.75
N PRO A 11 -12.31 74.89 -10.60
CA PRO A 11 -10.85 75.17 -10.64
C PRO A 11 -10.08 74.47 -9.48
N ASN A 12 -9.06 73.66 -9.75
CA ASN A 12 -7.61 73.99 -9.87
C ASN A 12 -6.99 74.65 -8.63
N ASP A 13 -6.17 73.90 -7.89
CA ASP A 13 -4.71 74.12 -7.95
C ASP A 13 -3.88 72.95 -7.39
N ILE A 14 -2.68 72.81 -7.96
CA ILE A 14 -1.81 71.62 -8.04
C ILE A 14 -0.52 71.86 -7.22
N PRO A 15 0.19 70.83 -6.70
CA PRO A 15 1.36 70.26 -7.42
C PRO A 15 1.36 68.70 -7.40
N LYS A 16 1.38 68.00 -8.56
CA LYS A 16 2.55 67.44 -9.29
C LYS A 16 3.47 66.57 -8.38
N LYS A 17 3.80 65.31 -8.66
CA LYS A 17 3.74 64.51 -9.90
C LYS A 17 3.97 62.99 -9.60
N LYS A 18 3.03 62.17 -10.07
CA LYS A 18 3.12 60.85 -10.75
C LYS A 18 3.82 59.63 -10.11
N ASP A 19 2.96 58.66 -9.80
CA ASP A 19 3.21 57.21 -9.74
C ASP A 19 3.52 56.56 -11.10
N LYS A 20 4.28 55.44 -11.05
CA LYS A 20 3.94 54.19 -11.73
C LYS A 20 4.30 53.00 -10.82
N GLN A 21 3.35 52.07 -10.71
CA GLN A 21 3.30 50.85 -9.88
C GLN A 21 4.29 49.75 -10.36
N GLU A 22 4.69 48.84 -9.44
CA GLU A 22 4.54 47.38 -9.57
C GLU A 22 5.09 46.56 -8.36
N VAL A 23 4.19 45.74 -7.76
CA VAL A 23 4.33 44.39 -7.14
C VAL A 23 5.15 44.15 -5.83
N PRO A 24 4.67 43.34 -4.85
CA PRO A 24 5.26 43.20 -3.51
C PRO A 24 6.01 41.87 -3.24
N ALA A 25 6.73 41.84 -2.11
CA ALA A 25 6.97 40.72 -1.19
C ALA A 25 8.43 40.29 -0.93
N SER A 26 8.81 40.46 0.35
CA SER A 26 9.64 39.59 1.19
C SER A 26 11.05 39.22 0.73
N GLU A 27 12.03 40.04 1.10
CA GLU A 27 13.38 39.58 1.40
C GLU A 27 13.87 40.27 2.67
N CYS A 28 13.47 39.70 3.81
CA CYS A 28 14.15 39.92 5.07
C CYS A 28 14.16 38.58 5.82
N THR A 29 15.31 38.23 6.40
CA THR A 29 15.53 37.14 7.37
C THR A 29 15.44 35.68 6.91
N GLN A 30 16.21 35.26 5.89
CA GLN A 30 16.50 33.82 5.69
C GLN A 30 17.95 33.42 6.02
N ASN A 31 18.86 34.40 6.15
CA ASN A 31 20.27 34.12 6.46
C ASN A 31 20.61 34.07 7.96
N GLU A 32 19.78 34.65 8.83
CA GLU A 32 20.04 34.65 10.29
C GLU A 32 19.52 33.39 11.03
N ILE A 33 18.69 32.55 10.38
CA ILE A 33 18.18 31.30 10.98
C ILE A 33 19.12 30.11 10.67
N LEU A 34 19.86 30.17 9.56
CA LEU A 34 20.78 29.11 9.15
C LEU A 34 22.09 29.07 9.96
N GLU A 35 22.50 30.18 10.59
CA GLU A 35 23.65 30.20 11.49
C GLU A 35 23.34 29.73 12.91
N LYS A 36 22.06 29.70 13.33
CA LYS A 36 21.68 29.42 14.73
C LYS A 36 21.44 27.93 15.05
N TYR A 37 21.33 27.07 14.03
CA TYR A 37 21.06 25.62 14.19
C TYR A 37 22.12 24.73 13.55
N ASP A 38 23.39 25.16 13.61
CA ASP A 38 24.54 24.31 13.32
C ASP A 38 24.79 23.32 14.48
N ILE A 39 23.92 22.32 14.59
CA ILE A 39 23.98 21.23 15.58
C ILE A 39 25.02 20.16 15.17
N PHE A 40 25.69 20.31 14.02
CA PHE A 40 26.65 19.31 13.54
C PHE A 40 28.11 19.62 13.87
N SER A 41 28.40 20.74 14.53
CA SER A 41 29.76 21.05 15.02
C SER A 41 30.16 20.27 16.28
N ASN A 42 29.21 19.68 17.02
CA ASN A 42 29.49 18.91 18.22
C ASN A 42 28.64 17.62 18.26
N VAL A 43 29.12 16.52 17.69
CA VAL A 43 29.05 15.12 18.19
C VAL A 43 29.61 14.23 17.06
N TYR A 44 30.93 14.07 17.00
CA TYR A 44 31.58 12.86 16.49
C TYR A 44 32.86 12.63 17.28
N THR A 45 32.69 12.19 18.53
CA THR A 45 33.72 11.46 19.28
C THR A 45 33.27 10.00 19.39
N SER A 46 34.04 9.11 18.76
CA SER A 46 33.99 7.63 18.81
C SER A 46 32.69 6.97 18.29
N SER A 47 32.69 5.85 17.57
CA SER A 47 33.69 4.86 17.21
C SER A 47 33.25 4.17 15.89
N ASP A 48 34.21 3.47 15.29
CA ASP A 48 34.01 2.35 14.36
C ASP A 48 33.96 2.65 12.84
N ASN A 49 35.18 2.76 12.33
CA ASN A 49 35.71 1.91 11.26
C ASN A 49 34.94 1.86 9.93
N LEU A 50 35.11 2.90 9.14
CA LEU A 50 35.69 2.73 7.80
C LEU A 50 36.64 3.90 7.57
N SER A 51 37.93 3.59 7.62
CA SER A 51 39.04 4.50 7.47
C SER A 51 38.87 5.36 6.22
N PHE A 52 38.53 6.62 6.48
CA PHE A 52 38.83 7.77 5.65
C PHE A 52 40.36 7.87 5.54
N VAL A 53 40.94 7.13 4.60
CA VAL A 53 42.32 7.28 4.16
C VAL A 53 42.28 7.03 2.66
N ASP A 54 42.28 8.12 1.89
CA ASP A 54 42.93 8.13 0.58
C ASP A 54 43.82 9.37 0.57
N SER A 55 44.90 9.27 1.33
CA SER A 55 46.18 9.83 0.92
C SER A 55 46.66 9.01 -0.29
N GLU A 56 46.06 9.22 -1.44
CA GLU A 56 46.75 8.95 -2.70
C GLU A 56 47.57 10.20 -3.00
N GLU A 57 48.80 10.15 -2.51
CA GLU A 57 49.91 10.93 -2.99
C GLU A 57 49.92 10.86 -4.52
N ASP A 58 49.60 11.96 -5.18
CA ASP A 58 49.99 12.18 -6.57
C ASP A 58 51.52 12.11 -6.62
N THR A 59 52.05 10.93 -6.96
CA THR A 59 53.44 10.74 -7.36
C THR A 59 53.69 11.50 -8.66
N SER A 60 53.97 12.80 -8.56
CA SER A 60 54.55 13.60 -9.65
C SER A 60 55.66 14.56 -9.20
N SER A 61 56.20 14.35 -8.00
CA SER A 61 57.31 15.14 -7.44
C SER A 61 58.54 14.30 -7.14
N LYS A 62 58.97 13.44 -8.06
CA LYS A 62 60.36 12.91 -8.09
C LYS A 62 60.85 12.76 -9.52
N ASN A 63 61.34 13.88 -10.06
CA ASN A 63 62.40 13.93 -11.06
C ASN A 63 63.07 15.31 -10.96
N LEU A 64 63.64 15.59 -9.79
CA LEU A 64 64.41 16.81 -9.51
C LEU A 64 65.80 16.52 -8.93
N ASP A 65 66.33 15.31 -9.13
CA ASP A 65 67.67 14.92 -8.67
C ASP A 65 68.58 14.26 -9.72
N ASP A 66 68.18 14.18 -10.99
CA ASP A 66 69.02 13.63 -12.08
C ASP A 66 69.80 14.70 -12.87
N LEU A 67 70.42 15.65 -12.16
CA LEU A 67 71.43 16.54 -12.74
C LEU A 67 72.55 16.91 -11.75
N LYS A 68 72.95 15.97 -10.90
CA LYS A 68 74.24 16.01 -10.18
C LYS A 68 75.14 14.89 -10.69
N ASN A 69 75.62 15.04 -11.91
CA ASN A 69 76.94 14.60 -12.39
C ASN A 69 76.95 14.58 -13.91
N LYS A 70 77.39 15.70 -14.50
CA LYS A 70 78.07 15.71 -15.79
C LYS A 70 78.90 17.00 -15.89
N ASN A 71 80.20 16.80 -15.69
CA ASN A 71 81.33 17.54 -16.24
C ASN A 71 81.34 19.06 -16.12
N ILE A 72 82.15 19.49 -15.15
CA ILE A 72 83.27 20.43 -15.26
C ILE A 72 83.65 20.70 -16.72
N LEU A 73 82.99 21.70 -17.27
CA LEU A 73 83.46 22.77 -18.12
C LEU A 73 82.18 23.57 -18.32
N SER A 74 81.78 24.32 -17.28
CA SER A 74 80.83 25.40 -17.50
C SER A 74 81.56 26.41 -18.37
N LEU A 75 81.62 26.15 -19.69
CA LEU A 75 81.56 27.23 -20.64
C LEU A 75 80.33 27.98 -20.20
N THR A 76 80.56 29.09 -19.52
CA THR A 76 79.57 30.13 -19.38
C THR A 76 79.27 30.47 -20.83
N VAL A 77 78.25 29.80 -21.39
CA VAL A 77 77.62 30.19 -22.62
C VAL A 77 76.98 31.50 -22.20
N HIS A 78 77.80 32.55 -22.24
CA HIS A 78 77.33 33.91 -22.35
C HIS A 78 76.33 33.79 -23.48
N ASN A 79 75.04 33.84 -23.14
CA ASN A 79 73.99 33.89 -24.13
C ASN A 79 74.51 34.88 -25.15
N ILE A 80 74.85 34.40 -26.35
CA ILE A 80 75.27 35.29 -27.42
C ILE A 80 73.98 36.03 -27.74
N ILE A 81 73.75 37.11 -27.00
CA ILE A 81 72.78 38.10 -27.34
C ILE A 81 73.39 38.67 -28.60
N ASN A 82 72.98 38.15 -29.75
CA ASN A 82 73.21 38.83 -31.01
C ASN A 82 72.58 40.21 -30.83
N ILE A 83 73.41 41.20 -30.47
CA ILE A 83 73.01 42.60 -30.43
C ILE A 83 72.95 43.02 -31.89
N TYR A 84 71.83 42.69 -32.51
CA TYR A 84 71.51 43.17 -33.82
C TYR A 84 71.54 44.71 -33.82
N PRO A 85 72.13 45.37 -34.83
CA PRO A 85 72.07 46.83 -34.96
C PRO A 85 70.62 47.29 -34.81
N ASN A 86 70.41 48.40 -34.09
CA ASN A 86 69.10 48.91 -33.67
C ASN A 86 68.33 49.55 -34.84
N ASN A 87 68.24 48.82 -35.95
CA ASN A 87 67.52 49.13 -37.16
C ASN A 87 66.09 48.64 -37.01
N GLU A 88 65.16 49.35 -37.64
CA GLU A 88 63.71 49.11 -37.57
C GLU A 88 63.35 47.62 -37.77
N ARG A 89 63.97 46.97 -38.76
CA ARG A 89 63.81 45.56 -39.12
C ARG A 89 64.12 44.56 -37.98
N ASN A 90 65.10 44.85 -37.12
CA ASN A 90 65.48 43.94 -36.02
C ASN A 90 64.60 44.11 -34.77
N ARG A 91 64.06 45.32 -34.53
CA ARG A 91 63.03 45.56 -33.50
C ARG A 91 61.74 44.84 -33.87
N GLU A 92 61.37 44.87 -35.15
CA GLU A 92 60.23 44.11 -35.68
C GLU A 92 60.43 42.60 -35.55
N PHE A 93 61.61 42.07 -35.87
CA PHE A 93 61.90 40.64 -35.71
C PHE A 93 61.86 40.18 -34.24
N LYS A 94 62.38 40.98 -33.31
CA LYS A 94 62.29 40.69 -31.86
C LYS A 94 60.85 40.74 -31.36
N LYS A 95 60.06 41.74 -31.77
CA LYS A 95 58.62 41.83 -31.50
C LYS A 95 57.87 40.62 -32.07
N TYR A 96 58.19 40.20 -33.29
CA TYR A 96 57.58 39.04 -33.94
C TYR A 96 57.90 37.73 -33.21
N LYS A 97 59.17 37.52 -32.82
CA LYS A 97 59.58 36.33 -32.05
C LYS A 97 58.91 36.29 -30.68
N GLN A 98 58.81 37.43 -30.00
CA GLN A 98 58.16 37.55 -28.71
C GLN A 98 56.65 37.31 -28.80
N LYS A 99 56.01 37.85 -29.84
CA LYS A 99 54.61 37.59 -30.17
C LYS A 99 54.34 36.10 -30.44
N LYS A 100 55.22 35.42 -31.19
CA LYS A 100 55.11 33.96 -31.41
C LYS A 100 55.28 33.13 -30.13
N ILE A 101 56.16 33.55 -29.22
CA ILE A 101 56.34 32.85 -27.92
C ILE A 101 55.14 33.08 -27.00
N GLU A 102 54.56 34.29 -26.99
CA GLU A 102 53.32 34.58 -26.25
C GLU A 102 52.13 33.84 -26.83
N GLU A 103 51.99 33.78 -28.16
CA GLU A 103 50.98 32.95 -28.83
C GLU A 103 51.12 31.47 -28.48
N LYS A 104 52.35 30.95 -28.40
CA LYS A 104 52.60 29.56 -28.01
C LYS A 104 52.23 29.29 -26.55
N ARG A 105 52.66 30.16 -25.62
CA ARG A 105 52.31 30.06 -24.19
C ARG A 105 50.81 30.21 -23.94
N LYS A 106 50.13 31.06 -24.70
CA LYS A 106 48.69 31.24 -24.61
C LYS A 106 47.95 29.97 -25.06
N LYS A 107 48.41 29.32 -26.13
CA LYS A 107 47.88 28.01 -26.57
C LYS A 107 48.11 26.91 -25.53
N GLU A 108 49.31 26.81 -24.98
CA GLU A 108 49.63 25.83 -23.91
C GLU A 108 48.74 26.06 -22.67
N TYR A 109 48.51 27.31 -22.26
CA TYR A 109 47.61 27.64 -21.14
C TYR A 109 46.14 27.32 -21.44
N ASP A 110 45.66 27.58 -22.65
CA ASP A 110 44.29 27.26 -23.04
C ASP A 110 44.08 25.73 -23.12
N GLU A 111 45.06 24.97 -23.61
CA GLU A 111 45.07 23.49 -23.60
C GLU A 111 45.07 22.92 -22.16
N GLU A 112 45.89 23.47 -21.25
CA GLU A 112 45.89 23.08 -19.83
C GLU A 112 44.55 23.37 -19.14
N ARG A 113 43.92 24.52 -19.45
CA ARG A 113 42.60 24.85 -18.91
C ARG A 113 41.52 23.89 -19.41
N GLU A 114 41.54 23.51 -20.68
CA GLU A 114 40.62 22.50 -21.22
C GLU A 114 40.78 21.15 -20.52
N ILE A 115 42.02 20.70 -20.29
CA ILE A 115 42.31 19.44 -19.57
C ILE A 115 41.78 19.50 -18.12
N VAL A 116 42.01 20.61 -17.41
CA VAL A 116 41.52 20.80 -16.04
C VAL A 116 39.99 20.81 -16.00
N GLU A 117 39.33 21.43 -16.97
CA GLU A 117 37.88 21.48 -17.05
C GLU A 117 37.28 20.10 -17.36
N GLN A 118 37.91 19.32 -18.24
CA GLN A 118 37.53 17.91 -18.47
C GLN A 118 37.71 17.06 -17.22
N LYS A 119 38.82 17.22 -16.47
CA LYS A 119 39.04 16.52 -15.19
C LYS A 119 37.97 16.87 -14.15
N LYS A 120 37.57 18.14 -14.05
CA LYS A 120 36.47 18.59 -13.17
C LYS A 120 35.14 17.93 -13.54
N LYS A 121 34.79 17.91 -14.84
CA LYS A 121 33.57 17.23 -15.32
C LYS A 121 33.56 15.75 -14.97
N ILE A 122 34.66 15.04 -15.20
CA ILE A 122 34.80 13.61 -14.84
C ILE A 122 34.66 13.40 -13.32
N TYR A 123 35.27 14.26 -12.51
CA TYR A 123 35.15 14.19 -11.05
C TYR A 123 33.70 14.39 -10.59
N GLU A 124 33.00 15.36 -11.16
CA GLU A 124 31.62 15.68 -10.83
C GLU A 124 30.67 14.52 -11.19
N GLU A 125 30.86 13.90 -12.36
CA GLU A 125 30.13 12.69 -12.76
C GLU A 125 30.40 11.51 -11.82
N LYS A 126 31.67 11.28 -11.44
CA LYS A 126 32.02 10.22 -10.47
C LYS A 126 31.37 10.46 -9.11
N ARG A 127 31.37 11.72 -8.65
CA ARG A 127 30.71 12.13 -7.40
C ARG A 127 29.20 11.89 -7.46
N GLN A 128 28.54 12.26 -8.55
CA GLN A 128 27.11 12.01 -8.73
C GLN A 128 26.77 10.52 -8.75
N LYS A 129 27.56 9.69 -9.44
CA LYS A 129 27.41 8.23 -9.44
C LYS A 129 27.55 7.64 -8.02
N LYS A 130 28.57 8.07 -7.25
CA LYS A 130 28.78 7.63 -5.86
C LYS A 130 27.61 8.03 -4.95
N LEU A 131 27.10 9.25 -5.08
CA LEU A 131 25.93 9.72 -4.33
C LEU A 131 24.66 8.94 -4.68
N HIS A 132 24.46 8.62 -5.97
CA HIS A 132 23.34 7.80 -6.42
C HIS A 132 23.40 6.39 -5.81
N ILE A 133 24.56 5.74 -5.86
CA ILE A 133 24.78 4.41 -5.25
C ILE A 133 24.49 4.46 -3.75
N TYR A 134 25.03 5.44 -3.03
CA TYR A 134 24.77 5.61 -1.60
C TYR A 134 23.27 5.78 -1.28
N ASN A 135 22.56 6.60 -2.06
CA ASN A 135 21.12 6.80 -1.88
C ASN A 135 20.32 5.51 -2.14
N VAL A 136 20.72 4.72 -3.14
CA VAL A 136 20.12 3.41 -3.43
C VAL A 136 20.38 2.42 -2.30
N GLU A 137 21.61 2.32 -1.81
CA GLU A 137 21.98 1.44 -0.69
C GLU A 137 21.25 1.82 0.61
N LYS A 138 21.15 3.11 0.92
CA LYS A 138 20.39 3.61 2.07
C LYS A 138 18.91 3.25 1.99
N LYS A 139 18.29 3.39 0.81
CA LYS A 139 16.90 2.94 0.58
C LYS A 139 16.76 1.43 0.75
N LYS A 140 17.72 0.65 0.22
CA LYS A 140 17.73 -0.82 0.34
C LYS A 140 17.83 -1.27 1.80
N LYS A 141 18.73 -0.67 2.61
CA LYS A 141 18.85 -0.96 4.05
C LYS A 141 17.54 -0.69 4.80
N LYS A 142 16.91 0.47 4.56
CA LYS A 142 15.61 0.81 5.17
C LYS A 142 14.49 -0.17 4.78
N LEU A 143 14.48 -0.66 3.54
CA LEU A 143 13.52 -1.67 3.10
C LEU A 143 13.73 -3.00 3.82
N ILE A 144 14.98 -3.45 3.95
CA ILE A 144 15.33 -4.70 4.67
C ILE A 144 14.93 -4.62 6.15
N GLU A 145 15.23 -3.51 6.83
CA GLU A 145 14.82 -3.30 8.23
C GLU A 145 13.30 -3.32 8.39
N LYS A 146 12.59 -2.64 7.48
CA LYS A 146 11.11 -2.63 7.49
C LYS A 146 10.53 -4.02 7.22
N GLU A 147 11.11 -4.79 6.31
CA GLU A 147 10.73 -6.18 6.06
C GLU A 147 10.96 -7.07 7.28
N LYS A 148 12.09 -6.91 7.97
CA LYS A 148 12.41 -7.65 9.19
C LYS A 148 11.41 -7.33 10.32
N TYR A 149 11.19 -6.05 10.61
CA TYR A 149 10.21 -5.60 11.60
C TYR A 149 8.80 -6.10 11.28
N ASN A 150 8.38 -6.03 10.02
CA ASN A 150 7.10 -6.55 9.58
C ASN A 150 7.00 -8.06 9.80
N LYS A 151 8.07 -8.82 9.50
CA LYS A 151 8.11 -10.28 9.68
C LYS A 151 8.01 -10.68 11.15
N GLU A 152 8.76 -10.01 12.03
CA GLU A 152 8.75 -10.28 13.47
C GLU A 152 7.39 -9.95 14.11
N ASN A 153 6.81 -8.79 13.80
CA ASN A 153 5.47 -8.43 14.29
C ASN A 153 4.39 -9.39 13.81
N ILE A 154 4.50 -9.81 12.56
CA ILE A 154 3.61 -10.82 12.01
C ILE A 154 3.71 -12.13 12.80
N GLU A 155 4.91 -12.63 13.03
CA GLU A 155 5.13 -13.93 13.68
C GLU A 155 4.60 -13.89 15.11
N TYR A 156 4.87 -12.79 15.81
CA TYR A 156 4.32 -12.48 17.11
C TYR A 156 2.79 -12.50 17.11
N ASN A 157 2.13 -11.84 16.14
CA ASN A 157 0.66 -11.81 16.08
C ASN A 157 0.04 -13.20 15.95
N TYR A 158 0.60 -14.08 15.12
CA TYR A 158 0.06 -15.44 14.94
C TYR A 158 0.34 -16.35 16.14
N LEU A 159 1.52 -16.24 16.75
CA LEU A 159 1.83 -16.96 17.98
C LEU A 159 0.89 -16.54 19.11
N MET A 160 0.64 -15.24 19.26
CA MET A 160 -0.30 -14.70 20.24
C MET A 160 -1.72 -15.22 20.03
N ILE A 161 -2.18 -15.31 18.76
CA ILE A 161 -3.51 -15.85 18.44
C ILE A 161 -3.60 -17.34 18.78
N SER A 162 -2.58 -18.13 18.43
CA SER A 162 -2.55 -19.56 18.77
C SER A 162 -2.60 -19.76 20.29
N ASN A 163 -1.75 -19.05 21.04
CA ASN A 163 -1.74 -19.12 22.50
C ASN A 163 -3.09 -18.70 23.10
N HIS A 164 -3.73 -17.66 22.54
CA HIS A 164 -5.04 -17.22 22.98
C HIS A 164 -6.12 -18.29 22.74
N PHE A 165 -6.10 -18.95 21.59
CA PHE A 165 -7.02 -20.02 21.30
C PHE A 165 -6.79 -21.26 22.18
N GLU A 166 -5.54 -21.64 22.42
CA GLU A 166 -5.21 -22.71 23.38
C GLU A 166 -5.77 -22.39 24.76
N TYR A 167 -5.54 -21.17 25.25
CA TYR A 167 -6.12 -20.69 26.51
C TYR A 167 -7.66 -20.77 26.53
N LEU A 168 -8.33 -20.43 25.44
CA LEU A 168 -9.80 -20.55 25.37
C LEU A 168 -10.26 -22.02 25.45
N MET A 169 -9.57 -22.93 24.75
CA MET A 169 -9.89 -24.35 24.78
C MET A 169 -9.65 -24.95 26.18
N GLU A 170 -8.56 -24.60 26.85
CA GLU A 170 -8.27 -25.06 28.22
C GLU A 170 -9.33 -24.61 29.23
N ASN A 171 -9.94 -23.45 29.01
CA ASN A 171 -11.01 -22.91 29.85
C ASN A 171 -12.42 -23.35 29.43
N GLY A 172 -12.54 -24.33 28.53
CA GLY A 172 -13.83 -24.88 28.10
C GLY A 172 -14.65 -23.95 27.18
N LYS A 173 -14.05 -22.88 26.62
CA LYS A 173 -14.73 -21.96 25.70
C LYS A 173 -14.58 -22.43 24.25
N HIS A 174 -15.31 -23.49 23.90
CA HIS A 174 -15.29 -24.10 22.56
C HIS A 174 -16.30 -23.49 21.57
N SER A 175 -17.24 -22.64 22.02
CA SER A 175 -18.29 -22.01 21.20
C SER A 175 -18.23 -20.48 21.23
N ASP A 176 -18.97 -19.84 20.31
CA ASP A 176 -19.21 -18.39 20.29
C ASP A 176 -17.95 -17.52 20.15
N ILE A 177 -16.95 -18.05 19.45
CA ILE A 177 -15.72 -17.32 19.14
C ILE A 177 -15.97 -16.38 17.96
N TYR A 178 -15.72 -15.09 18.17
CA TYR A 178 -15.72 -14.04 17.16
C TYR A 178 -14.28 -13.70 16.81
N PHE A 179 -13.91 -13.87 15.54
CA PHE A 179 -12.56 -13.62 15.08
C PHE A 179 -12.55 -12.77 13.82
N SER A 180 -11.75 -11.70 13.83
CA SER A 180 -11.51 -10.86 12.66
C SER A 180 -10.02 -10.73 12.41
N PHE A 181 -9.64 -10.77 11.14
CA PHE A 181 -8.26 -10.56 10.72
C PHE A 181 -7.89 -9.06 10.62
N HIS A 182 -8.57 -8.14 11.32
CA HIS A 182 -8.22 -6.70 11.32
C HIS A 182 -6.72 -6.48 11.56
N ASP A 183 -6.11 -5.63 10.72
CA ASP A 183 -4.67 -5.31 10.73
C ASP A 183 -3.67 -6.47 10.58
N MET A 184 -4.15 -7.67 10.28
CA MET A 184 -3.31 -8.82 9.97
C MET A 184 -3.03 -8.93 8.47
N TYR A 185 -1.77 -9.16 8.12
CA TYR A 185 -1.41 -9.58 6.77
C TYR A 185 -1.81 -11.03 6.55
N ILE A 186 -2.61 -11.28 5.51
CA ILE A 186 -3.11 -12.61 5.16
C ILE A 186 -2.26 -13.18 4.02
N SER A 187 -1.82 -14.42 4.17
CA SER A 187 -1.22 -15.22 3.09
C SER A 187 -1.84 -16.62 3.10
N PRO A 188 -1.75 -17.37 1.99
CA PRO A 188 -2.30 -18.73 1.93
C PRO A 188 -1.73 -19.61 3.06
N MET A 189 -0.42 -19.53 3.31
CA MET A 189 0.25 -20.28 4.37
C MET A 189 -0.27 -19.95 5.78
N ARG A 190 -0.63 -18.68 6.03
CA ARG A 190 -1.19 -18.26 7.32
C ARG A 190 -2.63 -18.72 7.52
N LEU A 191 -3.42 -18.73 6.45
CA LEU A 191 -4.75 -19.33 6.51
C LEU A 191 -4.69 -20.84 6.74
N TYR A 192 -3.71 -21.53 6.14
CA TYR A 192 -3.47 -22.95 6.45
C TYR A 192 -3.06 -23.16 7.90
N TYR A 193 -2.16 -22.32 8.42
CA TYR A 193 -1.79 -22.37 9.83
C TYR A 193 -3.00 -22.12 10.74
N PHE A 194 -3.79 -21.08 10.44
CA PHE A 194 -5.02 -20.79 11.16
C PHE A 194 -6.04 -21.94 11.10
N ALA A 195 -6.19 -22.58 9.93
CA ALA A 195 -7.05 -23.75 9.78
C ALA A 195 -6.56 -24.96 10.60
N SER A 196 -5.30 -24.97 11.01
CA SER A 196 -4.66 -26.01 11.84
C SER A 196 -4.65 -25.68 13.34
N THR A 197 -5.13 -24.51 13.76
CA THR A 197 -5.22 -24.13 15.18
C THR A 197 -6.14 -25.05 15.97
N SER A 198 -6.02 -25.08 17.30
CA SER A 198 -6.81 -25.94 18.20
C SER A 198 -8.29 -25.56 18.35
N VAL A 199 -8.76 -24.52 17.65
CA VAL A 199 -10.16 -24.07 17.74
C VAL A 199 -11.09 -25.06 17.07
N ASP A 200 -12.17 -25.46 17.76
CA ASP A 200 -13.18 -26.37 17.19
C ASP A 200 -14.24 -25.62 16.37
N GLN A 201 -14.78 -24.53 16.93
CA GLN A 201 -15.87 -23.77 16.32
C GLN A 201 -15.60 -22.26 16.36
N ILE A 202 -15.77 -21.61 15.21
CA ILE A 202 -15.78 -20.15 15.10
C ILE A 202 -17.21 -19.72 14.76
N TYR A 203 -17.80 -18.87 15.59
CA TYR A 203 -19.14 -18.38 15.32
C TYR A 203 -19.13 -17.32 14.22
N TYR A 204 -18.24 -16.35 14.31
CA TYR A 204 -18.13 -15.25 13.36
C TYR A 204 -16.70 -15.12 12.86
N LEU A 205 -16.52 -15.22 11.55
CA LEU A 205 -15.24 -15.03 10.89
C LEU A 205 -15.31 -13.83 9.93
N ASP A 206 -14.54 -12.79 10.24
CA ASP A 206 -14.42 -11.60 9.41
C ASP A 206 -13.09 -11.52 8.66
N LEU A 207 -13.24 -11.52 7.34
CA LEU A 207 -12.19 -11.41 6.33
C LEU A 207 -12.51 -10.24 5.38
N SER A 208 -13.31 -9.28 5.82
CA SER A 208 -13.70 -8.13 4.99
C SER A 208 -12.54 -7.15 4.76
N ARG A 209 -12.56 -6.49 3.59
CA ARG A 209 -11.58 -5.44 3.22
C ARG A 209 -10.12 -5.92 3.27
N LYS A 210 -9.87 -7.17 2.86
CA LYS A 210 -8.53 -7.78 2.86
C LYS A 210 -7.89 -7.90 1.49
N TRP A 211 -8.56 -7.39 0.45
CA TRP A 211 -8.13 -7.48 -0.94
C TRP A 211 -7.81 -8.93 -1.34
N LEU A 212 -8.62 -9.89 -0.92
CA LEU A 212 -8.42 -11.32 -1.20
C LEU A 212 -8.87 -11.66 -2.62
N PRO A 213 -7.97 -12.11 -3.52
CA PRO A 213 -8.34 -12.67 -4.82
C PRO A 213 -8.86 -14.11 -4.73
N ASP A 214 -9.34 -14.64 -5.86
CA ASP A 214 -9.97 -15.96 -5.98
C ASP A 214 -9.10 -17.13 -5.47
N ASN A 215 -7.77 -17.02 -5.53
CA ASN A 215 -6.85 -18.05 -5.05
C ASN A 215 -6.92 -18.30 -3.54
N TYR A 216 -7.49 -17.39 -2.75
CA TYR A 216 -7.72 -17.59 -1.31
C TYR A 216 -9.03 -18.30 -1.01
N VAL A 217 -10.00 -18.28 -1.92
CA VAL A 217 -11.37 -18.73 -1.68
C VAL A 217 -11.40 -20.20 -1.26
N SER A 218 -10.66 -21.08 -1.95
CA SER A 218 -10.62 -22.51 -1.63
C SER A 218 -10.17 -22.77 -0.18
N ILE A 219 -9.11 -22.11 0.28
CA ILE A 219 -8.53 -22.27 1.61
C ILE A 219 -9.47 -21.70 2.68
N ILE A 220 -10.10 -20.55 2.40
CA ILE A 220 -11.07 -19.93 3.32
C ILE A 220 -12.27 -20.85 3.52
N LEU A 221 -12.79 -21.45 2.44
CA LEU A 221 -13.93 -22.36 2.51
C LEU A 221 -13.56 -23.68 3.20
N GLU A 222 -12.36 -24.21 2.98
CA GLU A 222 -11.85 -25.35 3.72
C GLU A 222 -11.74 -25.07 5.23
N LEU A 223 -11.20 -23.92 5.60
CA LEU A 223 -11.16 -23.43 6.97
C LEU A 223 -12.58 -23.35 7.55
N CYS A 224 -13.55 -22.83 6.80
CA CYS A 224 -14.95 -22.74 7.25
C CYS A 224 -15.56 -24.11 7.53
N SER A 225 -15.25 -25.13 6.72
CA SER A 225 -15.68 -26.50 6.98
C SER A 225 -15.00 -27.11 8.21
N ARG A 226 -13.68 -26.93 8.35
CA ARG A 226 -12.90 -27.46 9.47
C ARG A 226 -13.30 -26.85 10.81
N LYS A 227 -13.55 -25.54 10.83
CA LYS A 227 -13.84 -24.73 12.04
C LYS A 227 -15.33 -24.47 12.25
N ARG A 228 -16.20 -25.21 11.54
CA ARG A 228 -17.67 -25.14 11.63
C ARG A 228 -18.20 -23.70 11.65
N VAL A 229 -17.64 -22.85 10.78
CA VAL A 229 -17.94 -21.42 10.76
C VAL A 229 -19.43 -21.18 10.54
N LYS A 230 -20.06 -20.37 11.40
CA LYS A 230 -21.48 -20.02 11.29
C LYS A 230 -21.72 -18.79 10.44
N ILE A 231 -20.90 -17.74 10.62
CA ILE A 231 -21.03 -16.49 9.88
C ILE A 231 -19.70 -16.18 9.22
N LEU A 232 -19.72 -16.02 7.89
CA LEU A 232 -18.54 -15.68 7.09
C LEU A 232 -18.73 -14.34 6.40
N ASN A 233 -17.87 -13.38 6.73
CA ASN A 233 -17.83 -12.07 6.06
C ASN A 233 -16.62 -11.97 5.11
N LEU A 234 -16.90 -11.95 3.82
CA LEU A 234 -15.93 -11.77 2.74
C LEU A 234 -16.19 -10.49 1.92
N SER A 235 -16.92 -9.54 2.51
CA SER A 235 -17.26 -8.28 1.82
C SER A 235 -16.02 -7.43 1.48
N PHE A 236 -16.13 -6.62 0.44
CA PHE A 236 -15.09 -5.68 -0.02
C PHE A 236 -13.73 -6.37 -0.31
N ASN A 237 -13.76 -7.52 -0.97
CA ASN A 237 -12.56 -8.24 -1.41
C ASN A 237 -12.39 -8.15 -2.93
N LYS A 238 -11.50 -8.98 -3.50
CA LYS A 238 -11.25 -9.07 -4.95
C LYS A 238 -11.68 -10.44 -5.48
N ILE A 239 -12.73 -11.00 -4.89
CA ILE A 239 -13.34 -12.24 -5.37
C ILE A 239 -14.11 -11.93 -6.65
N THR A 240 -13.95 -12.78 -7.64
CA THR A 240 -14.60 -12.66 -8.95
C THR A 240 -15.39 -13.92 -9.30
N PHE A 241 -15.99 -13.94 -10.48
CA PHE A 241 -16.70 -15.11 -11.02
C PHE A 241 -15.87 -16.41 -10.98
N LYS A 242 -14.54 -16.34 -11.03
CA LYS A 242 -13.67 -17.53 -11.00
C LYS A 242 -13.69 -18.23 -9.64
N GLY A 243 -13.89 -17.48 -8.56
CA GLY A 243 -14.02 -18.03 -7.20
C GLY A 243 -15.34 -18.78 -6.97
N LEU A 244 -16.38 -18.50 -7.76
CA LEU A 244 -17.73 -19.03 -7.56
C LEU A 244 -17.79 -20.56 -7.63
N GLY A 245 -16.98 -21.20 -8.46
CA GLY A 245 -16.92 -22.66 -8.53
C GLY A 245 -16.56 -23.31 -7.19
N HIS A 246 -15.72 -22.67 -6.38
CA HIS A 246 -15.39 -23.14 -5.04
C HIS A 246 -16.56 -22.98 -4.08
N PHE A 247 -17.31 -21.88 -4.16
CA PHE A 247 -18.52 -21.68 -3.35
C PHE A 247 -19.60 -22.70 -3.70
N THR A 248 -19.85 -22.96 -4.98
CA THR A 248 -20.83 -23.95 -5.45
C THR A 248 -20.56 -25.33 -4.85
N LYS A 249 -19.29 -25.78 -4.86
CA LYS A 249 -18.89 -27.05 -4.24
C LYS A 249 -19.01 -27.01 -2.72
N PHE A 250 -18.56 -25.93 -2.09
CA PHE A 250 -18.63 -25.80 -0.65
C PHE A 250 -20.08 -25.79 -0.14
N LEU A 251 -21.01 -25.12 -0.81
CA LEU A 251 -22.41 -25.02 -0.40
C LEU A 251 -23.24 -26.27 -0.73
N SER A 252 -22.82 -27.11 -1.68
CA SER A 252 -23.49 -28.40 -1.85
C SER A 252 -23.28 -29.30 -0.63
N GLU A 253 -22.08 -29.27 -0.04
CA GLU A 253 -21.65 -30.11 1.08
C GLU A 253 -21.91 -29.47 2.46
N ASN A 254 -21.60 -28.18 2.63
CA ASN A 254 -21.65 -27.50 3.92
C ASN A 254 -23.09 -27.07 4.27
N LYS A 255 -23.61 -27.60 5.38
CA LYS A 255 -24.90 -27.19 5.97
C LYS A 255 -24.75 -26.44 7.30
N ALA A 256 -23.51 -26.14 7.71
CA ALA A 256 -23.23 -25.48 8.98
C ALA A 256 -23.29 -23.96 8.86
N LEU A 257 -22.88 -23.40 7.71
CA LEU A 257 -22.83 -21.96 7.46
C LEU A 257 -24.24 -21.37 7.45
N PHE A 258 -24.47 -20.39 8.31
CA PHE A 258 -25.74 -19.69 8.52
C PHE A 258 -25.82 -18.38 7.73
N CYS A 259 -24.73 -17.61 7.71
CA CYS A 259 -24.66 -16.32 7.03
C CYS A 259 -23.41 -16.23 6.15
N LEU A 260 -23.60 -15.78 4.92
CA LEU A 260 -22.55 -15.53 3.95
C LEU A 260 -22.67 -14.09 3.41
N ASN A 261 -21.62 -13.29 3.60
CA ASN A 261 -21.53 -11.96 3.03
C ASN A 261 -20.45 -11.89 1.94
N LEU A 262 -20.86 -11.63 0.69
CA LEU A 262 -20.00 -11.43 -0.47
C LEU A 262 -20.14 -10.03 -1.08
N GLU A 263 -20.73 -9.09 -0.33
CA GLU A 263 -20.96 -7.72 -0.77
C GLU A 263 -19.69 -7.07 -1.36
N ASN A 264 -19.86 -6.25 -2.41
CA ASN A 264 -18.77 -5.50 -3.02
C ASN A 264 -17.64 -6.40 -3.56
N ASN A 265 -17.99 -7.53 -4.17
CA ASN A 265 -17.11 -8.39 -4.96
C ASN A 265 -17.65 -8.50 -6.41
N ASP A 266 -16.81 -8.44 -7.43
CA ASP A 266 -17.25 -8.46 -8.85
C ASP A 266 -17.52 -9.89 -9.33
N LEU A 267 -18.64 -10.46 -8.88
CA LEU A 267 -18.98 -11.87 -9.10
C LEU A 267 -19.40 -12.21 -10.54
N THR A 268 -19.67 -11.21 -11.38
CA THR A 268 -20.14 -11.42 -12.77
C THR A 268 -19.22 -10.82 -13.83
N ASN A 269 -18.10 -10.17 -13.44
CA ASN A 269 -17.27 -9.37 -14.35
C ASN A 269 -18.12 -8.37 -15.14
N LYS A 270 -18.81 -7.47 -14.42
CA LYS A 270 -19.73 -6.48 -15.01
C LYS A 270 -20.86 -7.10 -15.86
N GLY A 271 -21.44 -8.22 -15.41
CA GLY A 271 -22.56 -8.88 -16.08
C GLY A 271 -22.18 -9.78 -17.26
N GLN A 272 -20.89 -10.04 -17.51
CA GLN A 272 -20.47 -10.90 -18.63
C GLN A 272 -20.52 -12.40 -18.29
N ASN A 273 -20.39 -12.76 -17.01
CA ASN A 273 -20.29 -14.13 -16.53
C ASN A 273 -21.46 -14.52 -15.62
N VAL A 274 -22.68 -14.15 -16.02
CA VAL A 274 -23.95 -14.44 -15.32
C VAL A 274 -24.10 -15.93 -14.99
N HIS A 275 -23.67 -16.80 -15.89
CA HIS A 275 -23.80 -18.26 -15.77
C HIS A 275 -23.10 -18.84 -14.53
N GLU A 276 -21.91 -18.34 -14.16
CA GLU A 276 -21.19 -18.85 -12.99
C GLU A 276 -21.89 -18.49 -11.68
N LEU A 277 -22.56 -17.33 -11.63
CA LEU A 277 -23.39 -16.95 -10.50
C LEU A 277 -24.70 -17.74 -10.47
N ASN A 278 -25.30 -18.05 -11.62
CA ASN A 278 -26.49 -18.90 -11.69
C ASN A 278 -26.20 -20.33 -11.20
N LYS A 279 -25.00 -20.88 -11.45
CA LYS A 279 -24.57 -22.16 -10.83
C LYS A 279 -24.52 -22.08 -9.31
N LEU A 280 -24.08 -20.94 -8.75
CA LEU A 280 -24.12 -20.74 -7.31
C LEU A 280 -25.56 -20.80 -6.80
N PHE A 281 -26.51 -20.14 -7.46
CA PHE A 281 -27.93 -20.20 -7.10
C PHE A 281 -28.49 -21.63 -7.15
N GLU A 282 -28.15 -22.42 -8.18
CA GLU A 282 -28.57 -23.82 -8.25
C GLU A 282 -28.00 -24.67 -7.09
N SER A 283 -26.77 -24.41 -6.64
CA SER A 283 -26.23 -25.09 -5.44
C SER A 283 -26.95 -24.68 -4.16
N ILE A 284 -27.35 -23.41 -4.06
CA ILE A 284 -28.05 -22.84 -2.92
C ILE A 284 -29.49 -23.35 -2.85
N LYS A 285 -30.14 -23.61 -3.99
CA LYS A 285 -31.51 -24.13 -4.10
C LYS A 285 -31.82 -25.26 -3.10
N ASN A 286 -30.88 -26.19 -2.95
CA ASN A 286 -30.97 -27.35 -2.05
C ASN A 286 -30.22 -27.18 -0.72
N ASN A 287 -29.54 -26.06 -0.49
CA ASN A 287 -28.87 -25.77 0.77
C ASN A 287 -29.87 -25.27 1.82
N LYS A 288 -29.99 -25.98 2.96
CA LYS A 288 -30.88 -25.59 4.08
C LYS A 288 -30.16 -24.91 5.24
N GLY A 289 -28.82 -24.81 5.17
CA GLY A 289 -27.96 -24.22 6.20
C GLY A 289 -27.96 -22.69 6.14
N ILE A 290 -27.78 -22.10 4.95
CA ILE A 290 -27.76 -20.64 4.78
C ILE A 290 -29.15 -20.06 5.03
N LYS A 291 -29.21 -19.07 5.92
CA LYS A 291 -30.41 -18.28 6.23
C LYS A 291 -30.26 -16.82 5.79
N ILE A 292 -29.04 -16.29 5.81
CA ILE A 292 -28.73 -14.90 5.45
C ILE A 292 -27.68 -14.88 4.34
N LEU A 293 -27.97 -14.17 3.25
CA LEU A 293 -27.07 -14.07 2.10
C LEU A 293 -26.95 -12.61 1.64
N ASN A 294 -25.74 -12.05 1.61
CA ASN A 294 -25.51 -10.70 1.09
C ASN A 294 -24.71 -10.75 -0.22
N LEU A 295 -25.37 -10.34 -1.30
CA LEU A 295 -24.86 -10.17 -2.67
C LEU A 295 -25.03 -8.73 -3.16
N ALA A 296 -25.08 -7.74 -2.27
CA ALA A 296 -25.15 -6.35 -2.68
C ALA A 296 -23.89 -5.91 -3.42
N ASN A 297 -24.04 -5.03 -4.40
CA ASN A 297 -22.92 -4.51 -5.19
C ASN A 297 -22.05 -5.60 -5.87
N THR A 298 -22.65 -6.70 -6.35
CA THR A 298 -21.91 -7.78 -7.03
C THR A 298 -22.08 -7.80 -8.55
N ASN A 299 -22.50 -6.67 -9.14
CA ASN A 299 -22.73 -6.49 -10.59
C ASN A 299 -23.73 -7.48 -11.20
N MET A 300 -24.78 -7.86 -10.45
CA MET A 300 -25.85 -8.70 -11.00
C MET A 300 -26.72 -7.91 -11.99
N ASP A 301 -27.24 -8.61 -13.00
CA ASP A 301 -28.13 -8.04 -14.00
C ASP A 301 -29.46 -8.82 -14.13
N LYS A 302 -30.32 -8.37 -15.05
CA LYS A 302 -31.65 -8.96 -15.26
C LYS A 302 -31.62 -10.47 -15.53
N SER A 303 -30.54 -11.01 -16.10
CA SER A 303 -30.40 -12.43 -16.39
C SER A 303 -30.08 -13.26 -15.14
N ASN A 304 -29.49 -12.65 -14.11
CA ASN A 304 -29.35 -13.31 -12.80
C ASN A 304 -30.66 -13.35 -12.00
N ALA A 305 -31.53 -12.35 -12.19
CA ALA A 305 -32.75 -12.20 -11.39
C ALA A 305 -33.73 -13.38 -11.55
N GLU A 306 -33.88 -13.92 -12.76
CA GLU A 306 -34.76 -15.08 -13.01
C GLU A 306 -34.28 -16.31 -12.24
N SER A 307 -32.99 -16.66 -12.36
CA SER A 307 -32.40 -17.77 -11.61
C SER A 307 -32.42 -17.55 -10.10
N LEU A 308 -32.29 -16.30 -9.65
CA LEU A 308 -32.43 -15.94 -8.23
C LEU A 308 -33.85 -16.16 -7.73
N CYS A 309 -34.88 -15.76 -8.49
CA CYS A 309 -36.28 -16.03 -8.18
C CYS A 309 -36.54 -17.54 -8.09
N GLU A 310 -36.16 -18.32 -9.11
CA GLU A 310 -36.33 -19.78 -9.13
C GLU A 310 -35.65 -20.46 -7.94
N MET A 311 -34.46 -19.98 -7.56
CA MET A 311 -33.75 -20.47 -6.39
C MET A 311 -34.52 -20.19 -5.10
N LEU A 312 -35.05 -18.98 -4.90
CA LEU A 312 -35.81 -18.60 -3.70
C LEU A 312 -37.22 -19.20 -3.65
N GLU A 313 -37.82 -19.52 -4.79
CA GLU A 313 -39.08 -20.27 -4.86
C GLU A 313 -38.90 -21.70 -4.35
N ALA A 314 -37.80 -22.36 -4.71
CA ALA A 314 -37.48 -23.71 -4.24
C ALA A 314 -36.80 -23.74 -2.85
N ASN A 315 -36.08 -22.68 -2.48
CA ASN A 315 -35.37 -22.57 -1.22
C ASN A 315 -36.19 -21.79 -0.18
N ASN A 316 -36.80 -22.51 0.78
CA ASN A 316 -37.53 -21.90 1.90
C ASN A 316 -36.66 -21.63 3.14
N SER A 317 -35.33 -21.77 3.04
CA SER A 317 -34.40 -21.57 4.16
C SER A 317 -33.84 -20.16 4.23
N ILE A 318 -33.61 -19.49 3.09
CA ILE A 318 -33.13 -18.11 3.09
C ILE A 318 -34.26 -17.18 3.54
N ILE A 319 -34.05 -16.48 4.65
CA ILE A 319 -35.01 -15.55 5.26
C ILE A 319 -34.63 -14.09 5.03
N GLU A 320 -33.34 -13.82 4.81
CA GLU A 320 -32.83 -12.48 4.59
C GLU A 320 -31.81 -12.50 3.48
N MET A 321 -31.98 -11.59 2.53
CA MET A 321 -31.06 -11.45 1.42
C MET A 321 -30.90 -9.99 1.05
N ASN A 322 -29.66 -9.55 0.91
CA ASN A 322 -29.34 -8.24 0.36
C ASN A 322 -28.84 -8.41 -1.08
N PHE A 323 -29.50 -7.75 -2.02
CA PHE A 323 -29.19 -7.72 -3.45
C PHE A 323 -29.20 -6.27 -3.97
N GLU A 324 -28.96 -5.29 -3.09
CA GLU A 324 -28.91 -3.88 -3.44
C GLU A 324 -27.87 -3.59 -4.54
N ASN A 325 -28.13 -2.56 -5.34
CA ASN A 325 -27.33 -2.16 -6.49
C ASN A 325 -27.15 -3.30 -7.53
N SER A 326 -28.22 -4.08 -7.72
CA SER A 326 -28.37 -5.00 -8.84
C SER A 326 -29.21 -4.34 -9.93
N ASN A 327 -28.88 -4.60 -11.20
CA ASN A 327 -29.59 -4.02 -12.34
C ASN A 327 -30.89 -4.80 -12.66
N PHE A 328 -31.74 -4.99 -11.66
CA PHE A 328 -33.00 -5.73 -11.74
C PHE A 328 -34.18 -4.79 -12.05
N THR A 329 -35.22 -5.32 -12.69
CA THR A 329 -36.46 -4.56 -12.88
C THR A 329 -37.26 -4.45 -11.57
N ARG A 330 -38.20 -3.51 -11.51
CA ARG A 330 -39.11 -3.38 -10.36
C ARG A 330 -39.89 -4.66 -10.11
N GLU A 331 -40.37 -5.31 -11.16
CA GLU A 331 -41.15 -6.56 -11.08
C GLU A 331 -40.30 -7.69 -10.49
N GLN A 332 -39.07 -7.86 -10.96
CA GLN A 332 -38.11 -8.84 -10.43
C GLN A 332 -37.82 -8.59 -8.94
N ASN A 333 -37.56 -7.34 -8.55
CA ASN A 333 -37.37 -6.98 -7.14
C ASN A 333 -38.59 -7.33 -6.28
N CYS A 334 -39.80 -7.01 -6.74
CA CYS A 334 -41.03 -7.37 -6.02
C CYS A 334 -41.18 -8.88 -5.86
N GLN A 335 -40.88 -9.68 -6.89
CA GLN A 335 -40.95 -11.14 -6.83
C GLN A 335 -39.97 -11.72 -5.81
N ILE A 336 -38.71 -11.28 -5.84
CA ILE A 336 -37.67 -11.69 -4.88
C ILE A 336 -38.10 -11.35 -3.45
N ILE A 337 -38.56 -10.13 -3.21
CA ILE A 337 -39.02 -9.66 -1.89
C ILE A 337 -40.21 -10.50 -1.40
N ASN A 338 -41.18 -10.80 -2.27
CA ASN A 338 -42.33 -11.64 -1.90
C ASN A 338 -41.89 -13.05 -1.48
N CYS A 339 -40.91 -13.64 -2.17
CA CYS A 339 -40.33 -14.93 -1.79
C CYS A 339 -39.64 -14.88 -0.43
N LEU A 340 -38.86 -13.83 -0.16
CA LEU A 340 -38.19 -13.64 1.13
C LEU A 340 -39.19 -13.43 2.28
N ILE A 341 -40.25 -12.64 2.06
CA ILE A 341 -41.33 -12.44 3.04
C ILE A 341 -42.03 -13.78 3.33
N ARG A 342 -42.34 -14.57 2.29
CA ARG A 342 -42.93 -15.91 2.45
C ARG A 342 -42.03 -16.79 3.32
N ASN A 343 -40.73 -16.87 3.02
CA ASN A 343 -39.78 -17.68 3.77
C ASN A 343 -39.65 -17.22 5.22
N LYS A 344 -39.54 -15.91 5.45
CA LYS A 344 -39.48 -15.31 6.79
C LYS A 344 -40.72 -15.63 7.62
N ASN A 345 -41.91 -15.56 7.02
CA ASN A 345 -43.16 -15.91 7.70
C ASN A 345 -43.24 -17.40 8.05
N ILE A 346 -42.76 -18.30 7.18
CA ILE A 346 -42.67 -19.73 7.47
C ILE A 346 -41.73 -19.96 8.66
N TRP A 347 -40.57 -19.31 8.66
CA TRP A 347 -39.59 -19.43 9.74
C TRP A 347 -40.12 -18.89 11.08
N LEU A 348 -40.82 -17.75 11.07
CA LEU A 348 -41.44 -17.18 12.28
C LEU A 348 -42.51 -18.10 12.87
N LYS A 349 -43.39 -18.66 12.02
CA LYS A 349 -44.41 -19.62 12.46
C LYS A 349 -43.78 -20.87 13.08
N GLN A 350 -42.70 -21.38 12.47
CA GLN A 350 -41.97 -22.52 13.00
C GLN A 350 -41.37 -22.20 14.38
N ALA A 351 -40.77 -21.02 14.54
CA ALA A 351 -40.22 -20.58 15.83
C ALA A 351 -41.29 -20.38 16.91
N GLU A 352 -42.49 -19.92 16.54
CA GLU A 352 -43.64 -19.82 17.47
C GLU A 352 -44.09 -21.19 17.96
N ILE A 353 -44.23 -22.17 17.06
CA ILE A 353 -44.60 -23.55 17.41
C ILE A 353 -43.54 -24.17 18.34
N GLU A 354 -42.25 -24.04 18.00
CA GLU A 354 -41.15 -24.56 18.83
C GLU A 354 -41.15 -23.93 20.23
N LYS A 355 -41.43 -22.62 20.32
CA LYS A 355 -41.56 -21.94 21.61
C LYS A 355 -42.73 -22.49 22.42
N GLU A 356 -43.90 -22.66 21.82
CA GLU A 356 -45.07 -23.23 22.49
C GLU A 356 -44.84 -24.67 22.98
N GLU A 357 -44.10 -25.47 22.22
CA GLU A 357 -43.71 -26.83 22.61
C GLU A 357 -42.73 -26.83 23.79
N ASN A 358 -41.71 -25.96 23.76
CA ASN A 358 -40.76 -25.81 24.87
C ASN A 358 -41.47 -25.34 26.15
N ASP A 359 -42.37 -24.37 26.06
CA ASP A 359 -43.15 -23.86 27.20
C ASP A 359 -44.07 -24.95 27.80
N LYS A 360 -44.52 -25.93 26.99
CA LYS A 360 -45.28 -27.09 27.47
C LYS A 360 -44.38 -28.09 28.17
N MET A 361 -43.23 -28.42 27.58
CA MET A 361 -42.27 -29.35 28.18
C MET A 361 -41.74 -28.82 29.52
N GLU A 362 -41.41 -27.54 29.63
CA GLU A 362 -40.94 -26.94 30.89
C GLU A 362 -41.98 -27.03 32.01
N LYS A 363 -43.26 -26.87 31.69
CA LYS A 363 -44.35 -27.07 32.66
C LYS A 363 -44.43 -28.52 33.09
N GLU A 364 -44.38 -29.46 32.16
CA GLU A 364 -44.39 -30.90 32.47
C GLU A 364 -43.20 -31.31 33.33
N GLU A 365 -41.99 -30.86 33.01
CA GLU A 365 -40.79 -31.09 33.82
C GLU A 365 -40.94 -30.50 35.23
N SER A 366 -41.49 -29.29 35.34
CA SER A 366 -41.77 -28.65 36.63
C SER A 366 -42.76 -29.44 37.48
N TYR A 367 -43.83 -29.96 36.86
CA TYR A 367 -44.79 -30.83 37.54
C TYR A 367 -44.15 -32.14 38.01
N MET A 368 -43.34 -32.78 37.15
CA MET A 368 -42.64 -34.01 37.50
C MET A 368 -41.63 -33.80 38.63
N HIS A 369 -40.89 -32.69 38.61
CA HIS A 369 -39.94 -32.36 39.66
C HIS A 369 -40.64 -32.11 41.00
N ALA A 370 -41.76 -31.36 41.00
CA ALA A 370 -42.56 -31.15 42.19
C ALA A 370 -43.13 -32.46 42.75
N TYR A 371 -43.59 -33.36 41.87
CA TYR A 371 -44.08 -34.68 42.25
C TYR A 371 -42.97 -35.52 42.90
N LEU A 372 -41.78 -35.59 42.29
CA LEU A 372 -40.63 -36.33 42.86
C LEU A 372 -40.24 -35.80 44.24
N MET A 373 -40.15 -34.49 44.43
CA MET A 373 -39.88 -33.90 45.74
C MET A 373 -40.95 -34.27 46.77
N SER A 374 -42.22 -34.31 46.37
CA SER A 374 -43.31 -34.71 47.26
C SER A 374 -43.18 -36.17 47.69
N VAL A 375 -42.80 -37.07 46.78
CA VAL A 375 -42.57 -38.50 47.07
C VAL A 375 -41.36 -38.68 47.98
N GLU A 376 -40.24 -38.00 47.69
CA GLU A 376 -39.04 -38.02 48.53
C GLU A 376 -39.29 -37.47 49.94
N SER A 377 -40.14 -36.45 50.07
CA SER A 377 -40.53 -35.92 51.39
C SER A 377 -41.51 -36.81 52.16
N SER A 378 -42.16 -37.77 51.48
CA SER A 378 -43.11 -38.71 52.06
C SER A 378 -42.49 -40.06 52.40
N MET A 379 -41.25 -40.32 51.98
CA MET A 379 -40.41 -41.46 52.38
C MET A 379 -39.53 -41.06 53.56
#